data_AF-A0A1B6KTN0-F1
#
_entry.id   AF-A0A1B6KTN0-F1
#
_cell.length_a   1.000
_cell.length_b   1.000
_cell.length_c   1.000
_cell.angle_alpha   90.00
_cell.angle_beta   90.00
_cell.angle_gamma   90.00
#
_symmetry.space_group_name_H-M   'P 1'
#
loop_
_entity.id
_entity.type
_entity.pdbx_description
1 polymer ?
#
loop_
_entity_poly.entity_id
_entity_poly.type
_entity_poly.pdbx_seq_one_letter_code
_entity_poly.pdbx_strand_id
1 'polypeptide(L)'
;SFYRASLEGHANNIHCMAAAVNNIFGALFTICGQGDIEDRMKEFLALASSSLLRLGQEADKEITKNRESVYLLLDQIVQESPFLTMDLLESCFPYALIRNAYHAVYKQEHSQA
;
A
#
# COMPACT_ATOMS: atom_id res chain seq x y z
N SER A 1 -3.72 -10.86 6.73
CA SER A 1 -3.98 -9.62 5.98
C SER A 1 -4.54 -9.94 4.60
N PHE A 2 -5.72 -10.55 4.52
CA PHE A 2 -6.31 -11.00 3.26
C PHE A 2 -7.25 -9.93 2.68
N TYR A 3 -7.07 -9.57 1.42
CA TYR A 3 -7.95 -8.64 0.69
C TYR A 3 -9.19 -9.36 0.17
N ARG A 4 -10.36 -8.78 0.40
CA ARG A 4 -11.66 -9.21 -0.13
C ARG A 4 -12.14 -8.19 -1.13
N ALA A 5 -12.28 -8.58 -2.39
CA ALA A 5 -12.85 -7.74 -3.43
C ALA A 5 -14.30 -7.37 -3.12
N SER A 6 -15.08 -8.26 -2.48
CA SER A 6 -16.44 -7.92 -2.01
C SER A 6 -16.50 -6.76 -1.02
N LEU A 7 -15.40 -6.49 -0.29
CA LEU A 7 -15.28 -5.37 0.65
C LEU A 7 -14.45 -4.22 0.08
N GLU A 8 -13.86 -4.39 -1.11
CA GLU A 8 -12.79 -3.54 -1.65
C GLU A 8 -11.68 -3.24 -0.62
N GLY A 9 -11.42 -4.19 0.29
CA GLY A 9 -10.56 -3.98 1.45
C GLY A 9 -10.16 -5.27 2.15
N HIS A 10 -9.24 -5.15 3.11
CA HIS A 10 -8.76 -6.29 3.90
C HIS A 10 -9.69 -6.66 5.05
N ALA A 11 -9.84 -7.97 5.30
CA ALA A 11 -10.66 -8.51 6.38
C ALA A 11 -10.23 -8.08 7.80
N ASN A 12 -8.99 -7.61 7.96
CA ASN A 12 -8.44 -7.10 9.21
C ASN A 12 -8.27 -5.57 9.23
N ASN A 13 -8.95 -4.84 8.34
CA ASN A 13 -9.02 -3.38 8.31
C ASN A 13 -7.71 -2.64 8.04
N ILE A 14 -6.65 -3.31 7.57
CA ILE A 14 -5.38 -2.64 7.28
C ILE A 14 -5.48 -1.64 6.12
N HIS A 15 -6.50 -1.74 5.26
CA HIS A 15 -6.82 -0.72 4.25
C HIS A 15 -7.05 0.67 4.88
N CYS A 16 -7.58 0.73 6.11
CA CYS A 16 -7.73 1.99 6.85
C CYS A 16 -6.40 2.66 7.20
N MET A 17 -5.26 1.95 7.07
CA MET A 17 -3.95 2.57 7.24
C MET A 17 -3.69 3.66 6.20
N ALA A 18 -4.29 3.58 5.00
CA ALA A 18 -4.20 4.65 4.01
C ALA A 18 -4.70 5.99 4.57
N ALA A 19 -5.93 5.99 5.10
CA ALA A 19 -6.52 7.15 5.76
C ALA A 19 -5.72 7.59 6.98
N ALA A 20 -5.27 6.63 7.81
CA ALA A 20 -4.53 6.94 9.03
C ALA A 20 -3.18 7.62 8.72
N VAL A 21 -2.39 7.08 7.79
CA VAL A 21 -1.09 7.64 7.41
C VAL A 21 -1.27 9.05 6.85
N ASN A 22 -2.20 9.24 5.91
CA ASN A 22 -2.44 10.54 5.29
C ASN A 22 -2.87 11.61 6.31
N ASN A 23 -3.82 11.29 7.19
CA ASN A 23 -4.31 12.25 8.17
C ASN A 23 -3.31 12.51 9.31
N ILE A 24 -2.61 11.49 9.79
CA ILE A 24 -1.62 11.65 10.87
C ILE A 24 -0.42 12.44 10.36
N PHE A 25 0.08 12.15 9.17
CA PHE A 25 1.20 12.92 8.59
C PHE A 25 0.76 14.34 8.28
N GLY A 26 -0.45 14.51 7.71
CA GLY A 26 -1.16 15.77 7.56
C GLY A 26 -1.09 16.65 8.81
N ALA A 27 -1.59 16.13 9.92
CA ALA A 27 -1.63 16.83 11.18
C ALA A 27 -0.23 17.08 11.76
N LEU A 28 0.62 16.05 11.86
CA LEU A 28 1.92 16.14 12.50
C LEU A 28 2.85 17.12 11.79
N PHE A 29 3.00 17.01 10.47
CA PHE A 29 3.92 17.88 9.73
C PHE A 29 3.40 19.32 9.61
N THR A 30 2.08 19.52 9.68
CA THR A 30 1.49 20.86 9.84
C THR A 30 1.84 21.46 11.20
N ILE A 31 1.70 20.70 12.30
CA ILE A 31 1.99 21.17 13.66
C ILE A 31 3.49 21.44 13.86
N CYS A 32 4.36 20.62 13.30
CA CYS A 32 5.81 20.82 13.38
C CYS A 32 6.32 22.02 12.58
N GLY A 33 5.49 22.61 11.71
CA GLY A 33 5.77 23.86 11.01
C GLY A 33 6.89 23.81 9.98
N GLN A 34 7.29 22.61 9.54
CA GLN A 34 8.38 22.41 8.58
C GLN A 34 7.90 22.57 7.12
N GLY A 35 6.59 22.43 6.86
CA GLY A 35 6.01 22.58 5.52
C GLY A 35 6.48 21.54 4.49
N ASP A 36 7.11 20.45 4.97
CA ASP A 36 7.78 19.43 4.15
C ASP A 36 6.96 18.14 4.03
N ILE A 37 5.64 18.21 4.21
CA ILE A 37 4.75 17.03 4.20
C ILE A 37 4.88 16.20 2.92
N GLU A 38 4.93 16.85 1.75
CA GLU A 38 5.05 16.17 0.47
C GLU A 38 6.36 15.37 0.39
N ASP A 39 7.47 15.96 0.83
CA ASP A 39 8.77 15.30 0.86
C ASP A 39 8.80 14.13 1.86
N ARG A 40 8.16 14.27 3.02
CA ARG A 40 8.04 13.19 4.01
C ARG A 40 7.15 12.06 3.55
N MET A 41 6.07 12.38 2.84
CA MET A 41 5.20 11.37 2.23
C MET A 41 5.92 10.62 1.10
N LYS A 42 6.70 11.31 0.26
CA LYS A 42 7.57 10.71 -0.76
C LYS A 42 8.59 9.75 -0.14
N GLU A 43 9.27 10.19 0.92
CA GLU A 43 10.25 9.36 1.64
C GLU A 43 9.59 8.11 2.25
N PHE A 44 8.45 8.28 2.91
CA PHE A 44 7.68 7.16 3.46
C PHE A 44 7.29 6.16 2.38
N LEU A 45 6.77 6.64 1.24
CA LEU A 45 6.40 5.77 0.12
C LEU A 45 7.61 4.98 -0.39
N ALA A 46 8.74 5.65 -0.60
CA ALA A 46 9.96 4.99 -1.06
C ALA A 46 10.45 3.90 -0.08
N LEU A 47 10.40 4.16 1.22
CA LEU A 47 10.78 3.19 2.27
C LEU A 47 9.79 2.02 2.35
N ALA A 48 8.50 2.28 2.26
CA ALA A 48 7.46 1.26 2.26
C ALA A 48 7.57 0.35 1.03
N SER A 49 7.71 0.94 -0.16
CA SER A 49 7.93 0.23 -1.43
C SER A 49 9.18 -0.63 -1.39
N SER A 50 10.31 -0.09 -0.92
CA SER A 50 11.56 -0.85 -0.75
C SER A 50 11.41 -2.03 0.20
N SER A 51 10.73 -1.84 1.33
CA SER A 51 10.48 -2.89 2.31
C SER A 51 9.60 -4.01 1.73
N LEU A 52 8.59 -3.67 0.95
CA LEU A 52 7.68 -4.63 0.31
C LEU A 52 8.30 -5.37 -0.88
N LEU A 53 9.18 -4.71 -1.64
CA LEU A 53 9.98 -5.35 -2.69
C LEU A 53 10.95 -6.37 -2.10
N ARG A 54 11.62 -6.03 -0.99
CA ARG A 54 12.48 -6.98 -0.26
C ARG A 54 11.68 -8.17 0.27
N LEU A 55 10.50 -7.93 0.84
CA LEU A 55 9.58 -9.00 1.24
C LEU A 55 9.18 -9.90 0.06
N GLY A 56 9.09 -9.35 -1.15
CA GLY A 56 8.81 -10.11 -2.37
C GLY A 56 9.89 -11.14 -2.74
N GLN A 57 11.12 -10.93 -2.30
CA GLN A 57 12.28 -11.80 -2.55
C GLN A 57 12.46 -12.87 -1.46
N GLU A 58 11.68 -12.81 -0.37
CA GLU A 58 11.76 -13.79 0.70
C GLU A 58 11.29 -15.18 0.27
N ALA A 59 12.03 -16.20 0.68
CA ALA A 59 11.74 -17.60 0.36
C ALA A 59 10.71 -18.23 1.31
N ASP A 60 10.52 -17.64 2.49
CA ASP A 60 9.60 -18.15 3.50
C ASP A 60 8.14 -17.94 3.06
N LYS A 61 7.45 -19.07 2.84
CA LYS A 61 6.06 -19.11 2.38
C LYS A 61 5.06 -18.67 3.46
N GLU A 62 5.39 -18.79 4.74
CA GLU A 62 4.51 -18.30 5.80
C GLU A 62 4.51 -16.78 5.86
N ILE A 63 5.69 -16.17 5.76
CA ILE A 63 5.88 -14.72 5.77
C ILE A 63 5.28 -14.08 4.50
N THR A 64 5.43 -14.73 3.35
CA THR A 64 4.96 -14.20 2.05
C THR A 64 3.51 -14.55 1.70
N LYS A 65 2.79 -15.26 2.59
CA LYS A 65 1.45 -15.82 2.32
C LYS A 65 0.43 -14.80 1.82
N ASN A 66 0.46 -13.58 2.35
CA ASN A 66 -0.50 -12.52 1.98
C ASN A 66 0.17 -11.33 1.29
N ARG A 67 1.37 -11.51 0.70
CA ARG A 67 2.15 -10.38 0.13
C ARG A 67 1.37 -9.60 -0.92
N GLU A 68 0.62 -10.29 -1.77
CA GLU A 68 -0.15 -9.68 -2.86
C GLU A 68 -1.23 -8.75 -2.30
N SER A 69 -1.96 -9.20 -1.27
CA SER A 69 -2.92 -8.35 -0.56
C SER A 69 -2.26 -7.12 0.07
N VAL A 70 -1.04 -7.24 0.58
CA VAL A 70 -0.31 -6.12 1.20
C VAL A 70 0.18 -5.12 0.16
N TYR A 71 0.53 -5.54 -1.06
CA TYR A 71 0.91 -4.61 -2.13
C TYR A 71 -0.20 -3.62 -2.48
N LEU A 72 -1.47 -4.04 -2.36
CA LEU A 72 -2.62 -3.18 -2.59
C LEU A 72 -2.69 -2.00 -1.60
N LEU A 73 -2.05 -2.09 -0.44
CA LEU A 73 -1.98 -0.96 0.50
C LEU A 73 -1.21 0.22 -0.07
N LEU A 74 -0.16 0.00 -0.87
CA LEU A 74 0.57 1.10 -1.49
C LEU A 74 -0.32 1.87 -2.46
N ASP A 75 -1.12 1.16 -3.25
CA ASP A 75 -2.11 1.77 -4.14
C ASP A 75 -3.13 2.58 -3.34
N GLN A 76 -3.70 2.00 -2.29
CA GLN A 76 -4.67 2.68 -1.42
C GLN A 76 -4.09 3.93 -0.74
N ILE A 77 -2.85 3.88 -0.25
CA ILE A 77 -2.16 5.04 0.34
C ILE A 77 -2.02 6.17 -0.67
N VAL A 78 -1.62 5.85 -1.90
CA VAL A 78 -1.41 6.84 -2.98
C VAL A 78 -2.74 7.42 -3.45
N GLN A 79 -3.78 6.59 -3.61
CA GLN A 79 -5.13 7.03 -4.00
C GLN A 79 -5.75 7.99 -2.98
N GLU A 80 -5.53 7.76 -1.69
CA GLU A 80 -6.06 8.63 -0.64
C GLU A 80 -5.23 9.89 -0.38
N SER A 81 -3.98 9.93 -0.84
CA SER A 81 -3.09 11.05 -0.54
C SER A 81 -3.18 12.15 -1.59
N PRO A 82 -3.40 13.43 -1.21
CA PRO A 82 -3.25 14.53 -2.14
C PRO A 82 -1.78 14.88 -2.44
N PHE A 83 -0.82 14.28 -1.73
CA PHE A 83 0.61 14.58 -1.83
C PHE A 83 1.39 13.52 -2.63
N LEU A 84 0.76 12.39 -2.95
CA LEU A 84 1.37 11.30 -3.69
C LEU A 84 0.69 11.16 -5.05
N THR A 85 1.45 10.70 -6.04
CA THR A 85 0.95 10.47 -7.40
C THR A 85 1.25 9.05 -7.85
N MET A 86 0.51 8.57 -8.85
CA MET A 86 0.78 7.27 -9.46
C MET A 86 2.13 7.23 -10.18
N ASP A 87 2.58 8.34 -10.75
CA ASP A 87 3.92 8.42 -11.37
C ASP A 87 5.03 8.22 -10.33
N LEU A 88 4.86 8.77 -9.12
CA LEU A 88 5.78 8.56 -8.01
C LEU A 88 5.75 7.11 -7.53
N LEU A 89 4.56 6.51 -7.44
CA LEU A 89 4.43 5.09 -7.10
C LEU A 89 5.17 4.21 -8.12
N GLU A 90 4.94 4.39 -9.42
CA GLU A 90 5.61 3.62 -10.48
C GLU A 90 7.13 3.73 -10.41
N SER A 91 7.66 4.90 -10.02
CA SER A 91 9.10 5.12 -9.89
C SER A 91 9.76 4.29 -8.77
N CYS A 92 9.00 3.87 -7.75
CA CYS A 92 9.52 3.14 -6.59
C CYS A 92 8.92 1.74 -6.42
N PHE A 93 7.79 1.43 -7.06
CA PHE A 93 7.10 0.16 -7.02
C PHE A 93 6.39 -0.12 -8.36
N PRO A 94 6.78 -1.15 -9.12
CA PRO A 94 6.20 -1.42 -10.43
C PRO A 94 4.70 -1.71 -10.35
N TYR A 95 3.87 -0.95 -11.07
CA TYR A 95 2.41 -1.11 -11.08
C TYR A 95 1.97 -2.48 -11.60
N ALA A 96 2.80 -3.14 -12.41
CA ALA A 96 2.56 -4.52 -12.83
C ALA A 96 2.40 -5.49 -11.65
N LEU A 97 3.11 -5.28 -10.53
CA LEU A 97 2.96 -6.09 -9.32
C LEU A 97 1.60 -5.86 -8.65
N ILE A 98 1.15 -4.62 -8.59
CA ILE A 98 -0.17 -4.24 -8.03
C ILE A 98 -1.28 -4.82 -8.89
N ARG A 99 -1.20 -4.67 -10.22
CA ARG A 99 -2.16 -5.25 -11.16
C ARG A 99 -2.25 -6.78 -11.02
N ASN A 100 -1.11 -7.45 -10.93
CA ASN A 100 -1.07 -8.90 -10.74
C ASN A 100 -1.67 -9.29 -9.39
N ALA A 101 -1.39 -8.52 -8.33
CA ALA A 101 -1.98 -8.73 -7.02
C ALA A 101 -3.51 -8.58 -7.04
N TYR A 102 -4.05 -7.54 -7.68
CA TYR A 102 -5.50 -7.40 -7.88
C TYR A 102 -6.09 -8.61 -8.59
N HIS A 103 -5.48 -9.03 -9.71
CA HIS A 103 -5.95 -10.21 -10.43
C HIS A 103 -5.93 -11.48 -9.56
N ALA A 104 -4.87 -11.67 -8.76
CA ALA A 104 -4.73 -12.82 -7.88
C ALA A 104 -5.79 -12.84 -6.76
N VAL A 105 -6.01 -11.72 -6.06
CA VAL A 105 -6.99 -11.66 -4.97
C VAL A 105 -8.43 -11.80 -5.48
N TYR A 106 -8.76 -11.20 -6.62
CA TYR A 106 -10.07 -11.33 -7.24
C TYR A 106 -10.32 -12.77 -7.69
N LYS A 107 -9.34 -13.42 -8.34
CA LYS A 107 -9.46 -14.82 -8.75
C LYS A 107 -9.61 -15.75 -7.54
N GLN A 108 -8.87 -15.49 -6.47
CA GLN A 108 -8.91 -16.29 -5.26
C GLN A 108 -10.28 -16.22 -4.58
N GLU A 109 -10.89 -15.04 -4.49
CA GLU A 109 -12.23 -14.90 -3.92
C GLU A 109 -13.31 -15.57 -4.79
N HIS A 110 -13.25 -15.42 -6.11
CA HIS A 110 -14.17 -16.11 -7.04
C HIS A 110 -14.03 -17.64 -6.98
N SER A 111 -12.87 -18.17 -6.59
CA SER A 111 -12.65 -19.60 -6.43
C SER A 111 -13.11 -20.13 -5.05
N GLN A 112 -13.40 -19.25 -4.10
CA GLN A 112 -13.85 -19.58 -2.74
C GLN A 112 -15.35 -19.34 -2.53
N ALA A 113 -16.01 -18.64 -3.46
CA ALA A 113 -17.47 -18.45 -3.53
C ALA A 113 -18.16 -19.63 -4.24
#